data_AF-A0A088F472-F1
#
_entry.id   AF-A0A088F472-F1
#
_cell.length_a   1.000
_cell.length_b   1.000
_cell.length_c   1.000
_cell.angle_alpha   90.00
_cell.angle_beta   90.00
_cell.angle_gamma   90.00
#
_symmetry.space_group_name_H-M   'P 1'
#
loop_
_entity.id
_entity.type
_entity.pdbx_description
1 polymer ?
#
loop_
_entity_poly.entity_id
_entity_poly.type
_entity_poly.pdbx_seq_one_letter_code
_entity_poly.pdbx_strand_id
1 'polypeptide(L)'
;MVGMVLTGVFANSNVNSAVTTNGLYFGETGLFVAHIVALIAVSVFAFFGSLLLIKVTDMITPLRVFENEEELGLDRTQHDEEL
;
A
#
# COMPACT_ATOMS: atom_id res chain seq x y z
N MET A 1 6.68 0.59 3.86
CA MET A 1 6.66 -0.25 5.09
C MET A 1 7.90 -0.03 5.96
N VAL A 2 9.13 -0.19 5.44
CA VAL A 2 10.38 0.03 6.22
C VAL A 2 10.40 1.37 6.96
N GLY A 3 10.00 2.46 6.29
CA GLY A 3 9.92 3.78 6.94
C GLY A 3 9.06 3.80 8.21
N MET A 4 7.85 3.22 8.17
CA MET A 4 6.97 3.15 9.35
C MET A 4 7.62 2.37 10.50
N VAL A 5 8.31 1.27 10.20
CA VAL A 5 9.00 0.48 11.23
C VAL A 5 10.12 1.30 11.85
N LEU A 6 10.96 1.94 11.03
CA LEU A 6 12.08 2.74 11.53
C LEU A 6 11.62 4.01 12.27
N THR A 7 10.47 4.60 11.92
CA THR A 7 9.86 5.66 12.72
C THR A 7 9.51 5.15 14.13
N GLY A 8 8.91 3.96 14.23
CA GLY A 8 8.64 3.33 15.53
C GLY A 8 9.90 3.01 16.34
N VAL A 9 11.06 2.88 15.70
CA VAL A 9 12.34 2.61 16.36
C VAL A 9 13.06 3.90 16.79
N PHE A 10 13.08 4.92 15.95
CA PHE A 10 13.98 6.08 16.11
C PHE A 10 13.30 7.43 16.33
N ALA A 11 11.96 7.52 16.36
CA ALA A 11 11.31 8.80 16.65
C ALA A 11 11.67 9.32 18.06
N ASN A 12 11.84 10.64 18.18
CA ASN A 12 12.27 11.28 19.42
C ASN A 12 11.56 12.63 19.62
N SER A 13 11.09 12.89 20.84
CA SER A 13 10.39 14.12 21.23
C SER A 13 11.24 15.39 21.14
N ASN A 14 12.57 15.28 21.26
CA ASN A 14 13.51 16.39 21.07
C ASN A 14 13.60 16.86 19.61
N VAL A 15 13.26 15.99 18.65
CA VAL A 15 13.22 16.34 17.23
C VAL A 15 11.85 16.91 16.86
N ASN A 16 10.78 16.38 17.45
CA ASN A 16 9.42 16.83 17.22
C ASN A 16 8.59 16.69 18.50
N SER A 17 8.11 17.81 19.02
CA SER A 17 7.30 17.87 20.24
C SER A 17 5.94 17.14 20.13
N ALA A 18 5.48 16.81 18.92
CA ALA A 18 4.30 15.98 18.71
C ALA A 18 4.53 14.50 19.06
N VAL A 19 5.78 14.04 19.17
CA VAL A 19 6.12 12.69 19.60
C VAL A 19 5.97 12.63 21.13
N THR A 20 4.88 12.05 21.60
CA THR A 20 4.57 11.91 23.03
C THR A 20 5.16 10.65 23.66
N THR A 21 5.53 9.67 22.84
CA THR A 21 6.18 8.41 23.24
C THR A 21 7.34 8.18 22.27
N ASN A 22 8.55 8.05 22.80
CA ASN A 22 9.74 7.86 21.99
C ASN A 22 9.77 6.48 21.32
N GLY A 23 10.62 6.35 20.31
CA GLY A 23 10.85 5.10 19.61
C GLY A 23 11.59 4.06 20.47
N LEU A 24 11.54 2.81 20.00
CA LEU A 24 12.10 1.63 20.69
C LEU A 24 13.56 1.79 21.14
N TYR A 25 14.37 2.50 20.34
CA TYR A 25 15.78 2.75 20.65
C TYR A 25 15.99 3.53 21.95
N PHE A 26 15.01 4.34 22.35
CA PHE A 26 15.07 5.17 23.56
C PHE A 26 14.46 4.47 24.80
N GLY A 27 14.13 3.18 24.69
CA GLY A 27 13.62 2.37 25.81
C GLY A 27 12.09 2.36 25.94
N GLU A 28 11.37 3.07 25.08
CA GLU A 28 9.90 3.13 25.07
C GLU A 28 9.33 2.22 23.97
N THR A 29 8.34 1.40 24.30
CA THR A 29 7.79 0.40 23.36
C THR A 29 6.46 0.82 22.74
N GLY A 30 5.76 1.81 23.31
CA GLY A 30 4.40 2.17 22.91
C GLY A 30 4.29 2.60 21.44
N LEU A 31 5.20 3.46 20.98
CA LEU A 31 5.19 3.94 19.60
C LEU A 31 5.48 2.82 18.60
N PHE A 32 6.44 1.94 18.91
CA PHE A 32 6.80 0.82 18.05
C PHE A 32 5.62 -0.14 17.86
N VAL A 33 4.97 -0.55 18.96
CA VAL A 33 3.81 -1.45 18.91
C VAL A 33 2.67 -0.81 18.12
N ALA A 34 2.38 0.47 18.35
CA ALA A 34 1.36 1.20 17.59
C ALA A 34 1.66 1.20 16.08
N HIS A 35 2.90 1.44 15.68
CA HIS A 35 3.32 1.41 14.28
C HIS A 35 3.20 0.02 13.64
N ILE A 36 3.51 -1.06 14.37
CA ILE A 36 3.34 -2.43 13.87
C ILE A 36 1.86 -2.79 13.69
N VAL A 37 1.02 -2.46 14.67
CA VAL A 37 -0.44 -2.69 14.57
C VAL A 37 -1.03 -1.90 13.42
N ALA A 38 -0.68 -0.62 13.29
CA ALA A 38 -1.13 0.22 12.18
C ALA A 38 -0.68 -0.32 10.83
N LEU A 39 0.57 -0.77 10.72
CA LEU A 39 1.11 -1.37 9.48
C LEU A 39 0.28 -2.58 9.08
N ILE A 40 0.02 -3.51 9.99
CA ILE A 40 -0.77 -4.71 9.70
C ILE A 40 -2.20 -4.33 9.30
N ALA A 41 -2.85 -3.45 10.07
CA ALA A 41 -4.22 -3.03 9.81
C ALA A 41 -4.36 -2.37 8.43
N VAL A 42 -3.46 -1.44 8.09
CA VAL A 42 -3.49 -0.74 6.80
C VAL A 42 -3.12 -1.69 5.66
N SER A 43 -2.17 -2.61 5.85
CA SER A 43 -1.85 -3.62 4.83
C SER A 43 -3.03 -4.54 4.53
N VAL A 44 -3.73 -5.03 5.56
CA VAL A 44 -4.94 -5.84 5.39
C VAL A 44 -6.03 -5.03 4.69
N PHE A 45 -6.30 -3.82 5.17
CA PHE A 45 -7.29 -2.93 4.56
C PHE A 45 -6.99 -2.66 3.08
N ALA A 46 -5.77 -2.27 2.75
CA ALA A 46 -5.38 -1.96 1.37
C ALA A 46 -5.43 -3.18 0.47
N PHE A 47 -4.96 -4.35 0.94
CA PHE A 47 -5.00 -5.59 0.17
C PHE A 47 -6.44 -6.03 -0.12
N PHE A 48 -7.26 -6.23 0.90
CA PHE A 48 -8.62 -6.72 0.72
C PHE A 48 -9.54 -5.67 0.11
N GLY A 49 -9.35 -4.40 0.45
CA GLY A 49 -10.07 -3.28 -0.17
C GLY A 49 -9.78 -3.20 -1.67
N SER A 50 -8.50 -3.28 -2.07
CA SER A 50 -8.14 -3.29 -3.49
C SER A 50 -8.68 -4.53 -4.20
N LEU A 51 -8.56 -5.72 -3.60
CA LEU A 51 -9.10 -6.96 -4.16
C LEU A 51 -10.62 -6.87 -4.37
N LEU A 52 -11.35 -6.35 -3.38
CA LEU A 52 -12.79 -6.14 -3.48
C LEU A 52 -13.14 -5.19 -4.63
N LEU A 53 -12.45 -4.05 -4.73
CA LEU A 53 -12.69 -3.08 -5.80
C LEU A 53 -12.39 -3.67 -7.18
N ILE A 54 -11.25 -4.34 -7.33
CA ILE A 54 -10.88 -5.02 -8.58
C ILE A 54 -11.95 -6.05 -8.94
N LYS A 55 -12.39 -6.88 -7.98
CA LYS A 55 -13.36 -7.95 -8.26
C LYS A 55 -14.75 -7.43 -8.61
N VAL A 56 -15.21 -6.39 -7.92
CA VAL A 56 -16.49 -5.74 -8.23
C VAL A 56 -16.45 -5.08 -9.60
N THR A 57 -15.35 -4.41 -9.91
CA THR A 57 -15.19 -3.73 -11.21
C THR A 57 -15.13 -4.74 -12.34
N ASP A 58 -14.32 -5.80 -12.21
CA ASP A 58 -14.17 -6.88 -13.19
C ASP A 58 -15.49 -7.62 -13.48
N MET A 59 -16.39 -7.70 -12.49
CA MET A 59 -17.72 -8.29 -12.67
C MET A 59 -18.67 -7.40 -13.50
N ILE A 60 -18.48 -6.07 -13.47
CA ILE A 60 -19.28 -5.11 -14.25
C ILE A 60 -18.70 -4.95 -15.65
N THR A 61 -17.39 -4.70 -15.71
CA THR A 61 -16.62 -4.52 -16.94
C THR A 61 -15.30 -5.26 -16.77
N PRO A 62 -15.01 -6.29 -17.60
CA PRO A 62 -13.75 -7.03 -17.52
C PRO A 62 -12.54 -6.08 -17.51
N LEU A 63 -11.68 -6.20 -16.50
CA LEU A 63 -10.55 -5.28 -16.33
C LEU A 63 -9.34 -5.65 -17.20
N ARG A 64 -9.23 -6.92 -17.60
CA ARG A 64 -8.16 -7.43 -18.47
C ARG A 64 -8.72 -7.64 -19.88
N VAL A 65 -7.94 -7.24 -20.88
CA VAL A 65 -8.22 -7.52 -22.29
C VAL A 65 -8.21 -9.02 -22.58
N PHE A 66 -8.82 -9.43 -23.70
CA PHE A 66 -8.75 -10.83 -24.11
C PHE A 66 -7.32 -11.22 -24.50
N GLU A 67 -6.95 -12.48 -24.31
CA GLU A 67 -5.57 -12.95 -24.51
C GLU A 67 -5.08 -12.76 -25.95
N ASN A 68 -5.97 -12.92 -26.94
CA ASN A 68 -5.66 -12.62 -28.34
C ASN A 68 -5.40 -11.13 -28.58
N GLU A 69 -6.10 -10.24 -27.88
CA GLU A 69 -5.88 -8.80 -27.99
C GLU A 69 -4.60 -8.36 -27.29
N GLU A 70 -4.26 -9.02 -26.18
CA GLU A 70 -2.98 -8.84 -25.46
C GLU A 70 -1.79 -9.26 -26.36
N GLU A 71 -1.93 -10.35 -27.12
CA GLU A 71 -0.91 -10.81 -28.10
C GLU A 71 -0.73 -9.86 -29.29
N LEU A 72 -1.82 -9.30 -29.82
CA LEU A 72 -1.81 -8.31 -30.91
C LEU A 72 -1.21 -6.95 -30.47
N GLY A 73 -1.18 -6.69 -29.17
CA GLY A 73 -0.67 -5.47 -28.54
C GLY A 73 -1.78 -4.46 -28.21
N LEU A 74 -1.66 -3.79 -27.07
CA LEU A 74 -2.66 -2.82 -26.60
C LEU A 74 -2.72 -1.57 -27.48
N ASP A 75 -1.60 -1.15 -28.08
CA ASP A 75 -1.57 0.00 -28.99
C ASP A 75 -2.50 -0.22 -30.18
N ARG A 76 -2.45 -1.41 -30.80
CA ARG A 76 -3.33 -1.78 -31.92
C ARG A 76 -4.77 -2.02 -31.47
N THR A 77 -4.99 -2.75 -30.38
CA THR A 77 -6.33 -3.24 -30.02
C THR A 77 -7.16 -2.26 -29.20
N GLN A 78 -6.51 -1.41 -28.40
CA GLN A 78 -7.18 -0.44 -27.51
C GLN A 78 -7.04 1.01 -27.97
N HIS A 79 -5.98 1.33 -28.73
CA HIS A 79 -5.67 2.71 -29.14
C HIS A 79 -5.73 2.95 -30.66
N ASP A 80 -5.87 1.89 -31.49
CA ASP A 80 -5.86 1.94 -32.97
C ASP A 80 -4.58 2.61 -33.53
N GLU A 81 -3.45 2.37 -32.85
CA GLU A 81 -2.14 2.91 -33.20
C GLU A 81 -1.25 1.81 -33.82
N GLU A 82 -0.60 2.11 -34.94
CA GLU A 82 0.45 1.27 -35.55
C GLU A 82 1.75 2.08 -35.68
N LEU A 83 2.86 1.57 -35.10
CA LEU A 83 4.22 2.02 -35.37
C LEU A 83 4.83 1.31 -36.58
#